data_AF-A0A2A5CVH8-F1
#
_entry.id   AF-A0A2A5CVH8-F1
#
_cell.length_a   1.000
_cell.length_b   1.000
_cell.length_c   1.000
_cell.angle_alpha   90.00
_cell.angle_beta   90.00
_cell.angle_gamma   90.00
#
_symmetry.space_group_name_H-M   'P 1'
#
loop_
_entity.id
_entity.type
_entity.pdbx_description
1 polymer ?
#
loop_
_entity_poly.entity_id
_entity_poly.type
_entity_poly.pdbx_seq_one_letter_code
_entity_poly.pdbx_strand_id
1 'polypeptide(L)'
;MSQKTKDNIFKIVQTFLKSPPLVVWGSRATVSFGLPSMWDLNQALKKEIEDFDISNDNLEGELGKDKYQGKLSQIKQIIWKEVNNADFSVSRETMSGMRLVLGCSPLSLRCLQCSS
;
A
#
# COMPACT_ATOMS: atom_id res chain seq x y z
N MET A 1 -6.30 -26.49 -10.86
CA MET A 1 -5.20 -26.54 -9.88
C MET A 1 -5.71 -27.25 -8.62
N SER A 2 -4.99 -28.25 -8.09
CA SER A 2 -5.47 -29.04 -6.94
C SER A 2 -5.22 -28.33 -5.60
N GLN A 3 -6.05 -28.60 -4.59
CA GLN A 3 -5.89 -28.02 -3.25
C GLN A 3 -4.51 -28.33 -2.64
N LYS A 4 -4.05 -29.56 -2.83
CA LYS A 4 -2.74 -30.04 -2.37
C LYS A 4 -1.58 -29.26 -2.99
N THR A 5 -1.73 -28.80 -4.24
CA THR A 5 -0.74 -27.96 -4.92
C THR A 5 -0.67 -26.56 -4.31
N LYS A 6 -1.83 -25.96 -3.98
CA LYS A 6 -1.88 -24.64 -3.33
C LYS A 6 -1.25 -24.66 -1.94
N ASP A 7 -1.58 -25.66 -1.13
CA ASP A 7 -1.07 -25.79 0.24
C ASP A 7 0.46 -25.96 0.26
N ASN A 8 1.02 -26.68 -0.71
CA ASN A 8 2.47 -26.80 -0.86
C ASN A 8 3.13 -25.46 -1.23
N ILE A 9 2.54 -24.69 -2.14
CA ILE A 9 3.07 -23.38 -2.52
C ILE A 9 3.05 -22.44 -1.31
N PHE A 10 1.94 -22.38 -0.57
CA PHE A 10 1.85 -21.56 0.64
C PHE A 10 2.88 -21.96 1.69
N LYS A 11 3.05 -23.27 1.95
CA LYS A 11 4.08 -23.75 2.88
C LYS A 11 5.49 -23.37 2.45
N ILE A 12 5.83 -23.51 1.16
CA ILE A 12 7.14 -23.11 0.65
C ILE A 12 7.36 -21.62 0.85
N VAL A 13 6.38 -20.79 0.47
CA VAL A 13 6.48 -19.34 0.58
C VAL A 13 6.60 -18.90 2.05
N GLN A 14 5.78 -19.45 2.95
CA GLN A 14 5.83 -19.16 4.39
C GLN A 14 7.15 -19.61 5.02
N THR A 15 7.65 -20.79 4.65
CA THR A 15 8.92 -21.33 5.14
C THR A 15 10.10 -20.52 4.65
N PHE A 16 10.05 -20.03 3.40
CA PHE A 16 11.11 -19.23 2.80
C PHE A 16 11.17 -17.83 3.42
N LEU A 17 10.01 -17.23 3.69
CA LEU A 17 9.95 -15.89 4.27
C LEU A 17 10.32 -15.91 5.76
N LYS A 18 9.85 -16.86 6.56
CA LYS A 18 10.04 -16.93 8.03
C LYS A 18 9.51 -15.72 8.82
N SER A 19 10.00 -14.49 8.57
CA SER A 19 9.71 -13.29 9.36
C SER A 19 9.18 -12.06 8.60
N PRO A 20 9.51 -11.79 7.32
CA PRO A 20 8.91 -10.67 6.61
C PRO A 20 7.46 -11.01 6.23
N PRO A 21 6.51 -10.08 6.40
CA PRO A 21 5.16 -10.26 5.91
C PRO A 21 5.18 -10.42 4.38
N LEU A 22 4.53 -11.47 3.87
CA LEU A 22 4.23 -11.59 2.45
C LEU A 22 3.09 -10.62 2.12
N VAL A 23 3.36 -9.62 1.29
CA VAL A 23 2.32 -8.76 0.75
C VAL A 23 2.00 -9.21 -0.68
N VAL A 24 0.78 -9.72 -0.87
CA VAL A 24 0.26 -10.08 -2.20
C VAL A 24 -0.51 -8.87 -2.73
N TRP A 25 0.03 -8.21 -3.76
CA TRP A 25 -0.57 -7.02 -4.34
C TRP A 25 -1.37 -7.37 -5.60
N GLY A 26 -2.70 -7.20 -5.56
CA GLY A 26 -3.57 -7.37 -6.73
C GLY A 26 -3.99 -6.02 -7.30
N SER A 27 -4.20 -5.93 -8.62
CA SER A 27 -4.45 -4.68 -9.37
C SER A 27 -5.73 -3.90 -9.03
N ARG A 28 -6.45 -4.27 -7.97
CA ARG A 28 -7.68 -3.60 -7.52
C ARG A 28 -8.09 -3.86 -6.08
N ALA A 29 -7.51 -4.89 -5.44
CA ALA A 29 -7.94 -5.32 -4.12
C ALA A 29 -7.56 -4.34 -3.01
N THR A 30 -6.51 -3.55 -3.22
CA THR A 30 -5.90 -2.68 -2.20
C THR A 30 -6.38 -1.23 -2.28
N VAL A 31 -6.94 -0.81 -3.41
CA VAL A 31 -7.36 0.59 -3.67
C VAL A 31 -8.47 1.04 -2.72
N SER A 32 -9.44 0.17 -2.40
CA SER A 32 -10.52 0.49 -1.45
C SER A 32 -10.03 0.68 0.00
N PHE A 33 -8.79 0.31 0.29
CA PHE A 33 -8.15 0.48 1.60
C PHE A 33 -7.18 1.68 1.61
N GLY A 34 -7.22 2.54 0.59
CA GLY A 34 -6.36 3.73 0.48
C GLY A 34 -4.92 3.42 0.10
N LEU A 35 -4.61 2.18 -0.29
CA LEU A 35 -3.29 1.75 -0.74
C LEU A 35 -3.11 1.95 -2.26
N PRO A 36 -1.87 2.13 -2.75
CA PRO A 36 -1.62 2.41 -4.17
C PRO A 36 -2.06 1.28 -5.09
N SER A 37 -2.56 1.61 -6.28
CA SER A 37 -2.84 0.62 -7.31
C SER A 37 -1.55 0.11 -7.96
N MET A 38 -1.64 -0.97 -8.74
CA MET A 38 -0.51 -1.45 -9.56
C MET A 38 -0.03 -0.38 -10.55
N TRP A 39 -0.95 0.46 -11.02
CA TRP A 39 -0.63 1.57 -11.91
C TRP A 39 0.20 2.64 -11.19
N ASP A 40 -0.17 2.99 -9.95
CA ASP A 40 0.56 3.98 -9.15
C ASP A 40 1.98 3.52 -8.87
N LEU A 41 2.16 2.23 -8.53
CA LEU A 41 3.49 1.62 -8.37
C LEU A 41 4.29 1.65 -9.69
N ASN A 42 3.66 1.37 -10.82
CA ASN A 42 4.31 1.44 -12.13
C ASN A 42 4.80 2.87 -12.43
N GLN A 43 3.97 3.88 -12.17
CA GLN A 43 4.32 5.29 -12.36
C GLN A 43 5.44 5.74 -11.42
N ALA A 44 5.47 5.27 -10.17
CA ALA A 44 6.55 5.56 -9.23
C ALA A 44 7.88 4.97 -9.72
N LEU A 45 7.87 3.73 -10.21
CA LEU A 45 9.06 3.06 -10.72
C LEU A 45 9.59 3.72 -12.00
N LYS A 46 8.70 4.12 -12.92
CA LYS A 46 9.05 4.89 -14.13
C LYS A 46 9.77 6.21 -13.83
N LYS A 47 9.50 6.82 -12.67
CA LYS A 47 10.13 8.10 -12.27
C LYS A 47 11.49 7.92 -11.60
N GLU A 48 11.66 6.86 -10.81
CA GLU A 48 12.85 6.69 -9.96
C GLU A 48 13.90 5.73 -10.56
N ILE A 49 13.57 4.95 -11.59
CA ILE A 49 14.50 4.01 -12.24
C ILE A 49 14.77 4.45 -13.68
N GLU A 50 16.02 4.83 -13.93
CA GLU A 50 16.47 5.43 -15.21
C GLU A 50 16.23 4.54 -16.45
N ASP A 51 16.37 3.22 -16.31
CA ASP A 51 16.17 2.24 -17.41
C ASP A 51 14.80 1.53 -17.36
N PHE A 52 13.82 2.14 -16.70
CA PHE A 52 12.48 1.59 -16.64
C PHE A 52 11.72 1.87 -17.93
N ASP A 53 11.04 0.86 -18.46
CA ASP A 53 10.28 1.02 -19.71
C ASP A 53 9.03 1.89 -19.45
N ILE A 54 9.11 3.14 -19.89
CA ILE A 54 8.04 4.14 -19.72
C ILE A 54 6.80 3.77 -20.53
N SER A 55 6.96 2.99 -21.61
CA SER A 55 5.86 2.58 -22.48
C SER A 55 5.13 1.32 -22.00
N ASN A 56 5.67 0.62 -20.99
CA ASN A 56 5.08 -0.62 -20.53
C ASN A 56 3.95 -0.39 -19.52
N ASP A 57 2.77 -0.96 -19.82
CA ASP A 57 1.58 -0.92 -18.96
C ASP A 57 1.45 -2.17 -18.07
N ASN A 58 2.23 -3.22 -18.34
CA ASN A 58 2.28 -4.46 -17.58
C ASN A 58 3.49 -4.46 -16.62
N LEU A 59 3.27 -3.96 -15.41
CA LEU A 59 4.28 -3.90 -14.35
C LEU A 59 4.84 -5.28 -13.97
N GLU A 60 3.98 -6.30 -13.88
CA GLU A 60 4.38 -7.66 -13.51
C GLU A 60 5.35 -8.25 -14.55
N GLY A 61 5.01 -8.10 -15.83
CA GLY A 61 5.86 -8.54 -16.93
C GLY A 61 7.17 -7.76 -17.03
N GLU A 62 7.16 -6.45 -16.72
CA GLU A 62 8.39 -5.64 -16.74
C GLU A 62 9.36 -6.05 -15.62
N LEU A 63 8.87 -6.15 -14.39
CA LEU A 63 9.69 -6.50 -13.23
C LEU A 63 10.27 -7.92 -13.29
N GLY A 64 9.68 -8.81 -14.10
CA GLY A 64 10.18 -10.16 -14.35
C GLY A 64 11.43 -10.21 -15.24
N LYS A 65 11.86 -9.11 -15.86
CA LYS A 65 13.04 -9.07 -16.74
C LYS A 65 14.35 -9.10 -15.95
N ASP A 66 15.33 -9.88 -16.43
CA ASP A 66 16.62 -10.07 -15.75
C ASP A 66 17.43 -8.79 -15.53
N LYS A 67 17.22 -7.75 -16.37
CA LYS A 67 17.87 -6.44 -16.23
C LYS A 67 17.63 -5.77 -14.87
N TYR A 68 16.60 -6.18 -14.14
CA TYR A 68 16.25 -5.61 -12.84
C TYR A 68 16.83 -6.37 -11.64
N GLN A 69 17.50 -7.52 -11.82
CA GLN A 69 18.04 -8.30 -10.71
C GLN A 69 18.98 -7.47 -9.81
N GLY A 70 19.85 -6.65 -10.40
CA GLY A 70 20.74 -5.74 -9.67
C GLY A 70 20.04 -4.53 -9.03
N LYS A 71 18.81 -4.21 -9.45
CA LYS A 71 18.01 -3.07 -8.98
C LYS A 71 16.88 -3.49 -8.04
N LEU A 72 16.74 -4.79 -7.72
CA LEU A 72 15.66 -5.30 -6.87
C LEU A 72 15.60 -4.63 -5.49
N SER A 73 16.74 -4.30 -4.90
CA SER A 73 16.77 -3.59 -3.62
C SER A 73 16.16 -2.19 -3.75
N GLN A 74 16.53 -1.44 -4.80
CA GLN A 74 15.99 -0.11 -5.08
C GLN A 74 14.49 -0.16 -5.39
N ILE A 75 14.06 -1.12 -6.22
CA ILE A 75 12.64 -1.35 -6.55
C ILE A 75 11.83 -1.60 -5.27
N LYS A 76 12.32 -2.44 -4.37
CA LYS A 76 11.66 -2.71 -3.07
C LYS A 76 11.54 -1.45 -2.22
N GLN A 77 12.57 -0.61 -2.19
CA GLN A 77 12.53 0.65 -1.43
C GLN A 77 11.49 1.62 -1.99
N ILE A 78 11.38 1.74 -3.32
CA ILE A 78 10.38 2.59 -3.98
C ILE A 78 8.97 2.10 -3.66
N ILE A 79 8.72 0.80 -3.84
CA ILE A 79 7.41 0.20 -3.52
C ILE A 79 7.08 0.38 -2.03
N TRP A 80 8.04 0.11 -1.14
CA TRP A 80 7.84 0.29 0.29
C TRP A 80 7.48 1.73 0.65
N LYS A 81 8.19 2.71 0.07
CA LYS A 81 7.93 4.14 0.29
C LYS A 81 6.51 4.52 -0.12
N GLU A 82 6.06 4.13 -1.31
CA GLU A 82 4.70 4.44 -1.78
C GLU A 82 3.62 3.79 -0.89
N VAL A 83 3.81 2.52 -0.51
CA VAL A 83 2.88 1.82 0.37
C VAL A 83 2.85 2.44 1.77
N ASN A 84 4.02 2.74 2.34
CA ASN A 84 4.12 3.31 3.67
C ASN A 84 3.55 4.73 3.72
N ASN A 85 3.76 5.54 2.68
CA ASN A 85 3.16 6.88 2.58
C ASN A 85 1.62 6.81 2.56
N ALA A 86 1.07 5.87 1.79
CA ALA A 86 -0.36 5.62 1.75
C ALA A 86 -0.90 5.16 3.12
N ASP A 87 -0.23 4.22 3.77
CA ASP A 87 -0.60 3.73 5.10
C ASP A 87 -0.58 4.84 6.18
N PHE A 88 0.45 5.70 6.16
CA PHE A 88 0.52 6.88 7.02
C PHE A 88 -0.62 7.87 6.78
N SER A 89 -1.05 8.03 5.52
CA SER A 89 -2.15 8.95 5.17
C SER A 89 -3.49 8.45 5.71
N VAL A 90 -3.79 7.16 5.54
CA VAL A 90 -5.01 6.52 6.05
C VAL A 90 -5.02 6.52 7.58
N SER A 91 -3.87 6.25 8.21
CA SER A 91 -3.72 6.30 9.67
C SER A 91 -4.03 7.69 10.22
N ARG A 92 -3.54 8.76 9.55
CA ARG A 92 -3.82 10.15 9.94
C ARG A 92 -5.29 10.50 9.80
N GLU A 93 -5.93 10.10 8.71
CA GLU A 93 -7.37 10.31 8.49
C GLU A 93 -8.21 9.58 9.53
N THR A 94 -7.85 8.35 9.87
CA THR A 94 -8.53 7.55 10.89
C THR A 94 -8.39 8.19 12.27
N MET A 95 -7.18 8.64 12.65
CA MET A 95 -6.97 9.34 13.93
C MET A 95 -7.70 10.70 13.98
N SER A 96 -7.80 11.40 12.85
CA SER A 96 -8.55 12.66 12.75
C SER A 96 -10.06 12.44 12.84
N GLY A 97 -10.58 11.39 12.19
CA GLY A 97 -12.00 11.00 12.25
C GLY A 97 -12.42 10.53 13.64
N MET A 98 -11.56 9.77 14.33
CA MET A 98 -11.82 9.32 15.70
C MET A 98 -11.84 10.47 16.72
N ARG A 99 -11.16 11.59 16.44
CA ARG A 99 -11.26 12.83 17.22
C ARG A 99 -12.58 13.58 17.03
N LEU A 100 -13.23 13.44 15.87
CA LEU A 100 -14.56 13.99 15.60
C LEU A 100 -15.68 13.17 16.27
N VAL A 101 -15.54 11.84 16.33
CA VAL A 101 -16.55 10.95 16.95
C VAL A 101 -16.49 10.96 18.48
N LEU A 102 -15.30 11.19 19.06
CA LEU A 102 -15.15 11.39 20.51
C LEU A 102 -15.30 12.86 20.95
N GLY A 103 -15.74 13.74 20.05
CA GLY A 103 -16.03 15.15 20.30
C GLY A 103 -17.42 15.44 20.87
N CYS A 104 -18.17 14.44 21.31
CA CYS A 104 -19.45 14.63 22.00
C CYS A 104 -19.33 14.34 23.51
N SER A 105 -19.01 15.41 24.24
CA SER A 105 -19.50 15.80 25.60
C SER A 105 -18.95 15.05 26.84
N PRO A 106 -18.83 15.67 28.04
CA PRO A 106 -19.69 16.74 28.58
C PRO A 106 -19.00 17.88 29.36
N LEU A 107 -19.76 18.95 29.65
CA LEU A 107 -19.48 20.07 30.57
C LEU A 107 -18.48 21.15 30.12
N SER A 108 -18.99 22.23 29.52
CA SER A 108 -18.86 23.58 30.10
C SER A 108 -19.83 24.55 29.44
N LEU A 109 -20.54 25.28 30.29
CA LEU A 109 -21.49 26.33 29.99
C LEU A 109 -20.93 27.40 29.04
N ARG A 110 -21.79 27.84 28.10
CA ARG A 110 -22.06 29.23 27.64
C ARG A 110 -22.24 29.28 26.12
N CYS A 111 -23.45 28.98 25.64
CA CYS A 111 -24.02 29.66 24.47
C CYS A 111 -24.84 30.82 25.02
N LEU A 112 -24.31 32.03 24.93
CA LEU A 112 -24.70 33.06 23.96
C LEU A 112 -26.16 33.49 24.09
N GLN A 113 -26.29 34.78 24.41
CA GLN A 113 -27.48 35.60 24.50
C GLN A 113 -28.40 35.41 23.29
N CYS A 114 -29.68 35.11 23.55
CA CYS A 114 -30.76 35.39 22.62
C CYS A 114 -30.83 36.92 22.41
N SER A 115 -30.76 37.34 21.16
CA SER A 115 -31.16 38.67 20.72
C SER A 115 -32.58 38.59 20.16
N SER A 116 -33.33 39.67 20.44
CA SER A 116 -34.71 40.01 20.05
C SER A 116 -35.83 39.53 20.98
#